data_AF-A0A4S8PGD1-F1
#
_entry.id   AF-A0A4S8PGD1-F1
#
_cell.length_a   1.000
_cell.length_b   1.000
_cell.length_c   1.000
_cell.angle_alpha   90.00
_cell.angle_beta   90.00
_cell.angle_gamma   90.00
#
_symmetry.space_group_name_H-M   'P 1'
#
loop_
_entity.id
_entity.type
_entity.pdbx_description
1 polymer ?
#
loop_
_entity_poly.entity_id
_entity_poly.type
_entity_poly.pdbx_seq_one_letter_code
_entity_poly.pdbx_strand_id
1 'polypeptide(L)'
;MPSSPHLAPLRPAYGTGTLADVMPTALAALGVPGPAGAALLREGELDGVRRVAVLLLDGFGYHLLGQAAQASATIGALHHGELGTLTPITATVPSSTPISLASLSCDVPPGLHGIIGFTLRVPTPATLSPTSAGRARPTPRPGSPNPPCSNAPPPRASPAPSSPTASSAPPA
;
A
#
# COMPACT_ATOMS: atom_id res chain seq x y z
N MET A 1 -28.28 -23.02 8.60
CA MET A 1 -28.19 -21.74 7.89
C MET A 1 -27.34 -21.98 6.64
N PRO A 2 -27.81 -21.65 5.43
CA PRO A 2 -26.92 -21.68 4.27
C PRO A 2 -25.77 -20.69 4.51
N SER A 3 -24.53 -21.14 4.35
CA SER A 3 -23.37 -20.25 4.47
C SER A 3 -23.47 -19.19 3.39
N SER A 4 -23.45 -17.90 3.78
CA SER A 4 -23.37 -16.80 2.83
C SER A 4 -22.22 -17.06 1.86
N PRO A 5 -22.41 -16.90 0.54
CA PRO A 5 -21.34 -17.14 -0.44
C PRO A 5 -20.09 -16.27 -0.16
N HIS A 6 -20.26 -15.16 0.55
CA HIS A 6 -19.19 -14.27 1.03
C HIS A 6 -18.33 -14.83 2.17
N LEU A 7 -18.73 -15.93 2.81
CA LEU A 7 -17.99 -16.60 3.89
C LEU A 7 -17.30 -17.88 3.42
N ALA A 8 -17.35 -18.18 2.12
CA ALA A 8 -16.55 -19.26 1.55
C ALA A 8 -15.05 -18.95 1.75
N PRO A 9 -14.23 -19.95 2.13
CA PRO A 9 -12.78 -19.73 2.27
C PRO A 9 -12.17 -19.22 0.97
N LEU A 10 -11.63 -18.00 1.00
CA LEU A 10 -10.94 -17.38 -0.12
C LEU A 10 -9.43 -17.46 0.12
N ARG A 11 -8.68 -17.93 -0.89
CA ARG A 11 -7.21 -17.88 -0.87
C ARG A 11 -6.76 -16.54 -1.47
N PRO A 12 -5.72 -15.89 -0.91
CA PRO A 12 -5.11 -14.74 -1.57
C PRO A 12 -4.62 -15.12 -2.96
N ALA A 13 -4.91 -14.28 -3.95
CA ALA A 13 -4.59 -14.50 -5.34
C ALA A 13 -3.11 -14.19 -5.68
N TYR A 14 -2.22 -14.23 -4.68
CA TYR A 14 -0.81 -13.85 -4.77
C TYR A 14 -0.19 -14.11 -6.14
N GLY A 15 0.38 -13.06 -6.74
CA GLY A 15 0.87 -13.08 -8.12
C GLY A 15 -0.03 -12.28 -9.07
N THR A 16 -1.32 -12.13 -8.78
CA THR A 16 -2.25 -11.23 -9.50
C THR A 16 -3.42 -10.82 -8.60
N GLY A 17 -3.91 -9.59 -8.66
CA GLY A 17 -5.17 -9.24 -7.96
C GLY A 17 -5.03 -9.12 -6.44
N THR A 18 -3.93 -8.53 -5.98
CA THR A 18 -3.66 -8.23 -4.57
C THR A 18 -3.22 -6.77 -4.38
N LEU A 19 -3.09 -6.35 -3.12
CA LEU A 19 -2.59 -5.01 -2.81
C LEU A 19 -1.13 -4.79 -3.28
N ALA A 20 -0.34 -5.87 -3.42
CA ALA A 20 1.02 -5.80 -3.96
C ALA A 20 1.07 -5.40 -5.44
N ASP A 21 -0.05 -5.53 -6.16
CA ASP A 21 -0.12 -5.24 -7.59
C ASP A 21 -0.52 -3.78 -7.89
N VAL A 22 -0.93 -3.01 -6.88
CA VAL A 22 -1.44 -1.64 -7.03
C VAL A 22 -0.34 -0.67 -7.46
N MET A 23 0.79 -0.63 -6.74
CA MET A 23 1.87 0.29 -7.06
C MET A 23 2.56 -0.06 -8.39
N PRO A 24 2.84 -1.34 -8.73
CA PRO A 24 3.31 -1.71 -10.06
C PRO A 24 2.35 -1.28 -11.17
N THR A 25 1.03 -1.48 -10.98
CA THR A 25 0.02 -1.03 -11.94
C THR A 25 0.06 0.49 -12.14
N ALA A 26 0.14 1.25 -11.04
CA ALA A 26 0.21 2.72 -11.09
C ALA A 26 1.50 3.23 -11.76
N LEU A 27 2.63 2.58 -11.49
CA LEU A 27 3.92 2.92 -12.10
C LEU A 27 3.95 2.57 -13.59
N ALA A 28 3.37 1.43 -13.98
CA ALA A 28 3.24 1.04 -15.38
C ALA A 28 2.39 2.06 -16.18
N ALA A 29 1.29 2.56 -15.60
CA ALA A 29 0.49 3.62 -16.21
C ALA A 29 1.25 4.93 -16.43
N LEU A 30 2.31 5.19 -15.65
CA LEU A 30 3.21 6.33 -15.81
C LEU A 30 4.40 6.03 -16.74
N GLY A 31 4.42 4.87 -17.39
CA GLY A 31 5.49 4.45 -18.31
C GLY A 31 6.76 3.94 -17.61
N VAL A 32 6.70 3.62 -16.32
CA VAL A 32 7.84 3.05 -15.59
C VAL A 32 7.90 1.54 -15.88
N PRO A 33 9.04 1.01 -16.36
CA PRO A 33 9.20 -0.43 -16.58
C PRO A 33 9.08 -1.21 -15.27
N GLY A 34 8.32 -2.31 -15.29
CA GLY A 34 8.09 -3.16 -14.13
C GLY A 34 7.96 -4.65 -14.48
N PRO A 35 7.84 -5.52 -13.47
CA PRO A 35 7.63 -6.95 -13.68
C PRO A 35 6.35 -7.23 -14.48
N ALA A 36 6.41 -8.19 -15.41
CA ALA A 36 5.25 -8.60 -16.18
C ALA A 36 4.19 -9.28 -15.26
N GLY A 37 2.91 -8.93 -15.44
CA GLY A 37 1.78 -9.62 -14.80
C GLY A 37 1.05 -8.86 -13.67
N ALA A 38 1.58 -7.73 -13.21
CA ALA A 38 0.95 -6.92 -12.15
C ALA A 38 0.04 -5.82 -12.74
N ALA A 39 -1.01 -6.22 -13.47
CA ALA A 39 -1.99 -5.29 -14.04
C ALA A 39 -3.37 -5.51 -13.40
N LEU A 40 -3.81 -4.54 -12.60
CA LEU A 40 -5.16 -4.51 -12.03
C LEU A 40 -6.20 -3.81 -12.93
N LEU A 41 -5.72 -3.18 -14.01
CA LEU A 41 -6.51 -2.35 -14.90
C LEU A 41 -6.58 -2.99 -16.28
N ARG A 42 -7.59 -2.60 -17.06
CA ARG A 42 -7.67 -3.00 -18.46
C ARG A 42 -6.59 -2.30 -19.28
N GLU A 43 -6.20 -2.92 -20.39
CA GLU A 43 -5.28 -2.30 -21.33
C GLU A 43 -5.82 -0.94 -21.80
N GLY A 44 -4.97 0.08 -21.76
CA GLY A 44 -5.30 1.44 -22.17
C GLY A 44 -6.11 2.28 -21.17
N GLU A 45 -6.49 1.74 -20.01
CA GLU A 45 -7.44 2.39 -19.10
C GLU A 45 -6.90 3.72 -18.50
N LEU A 46 -5.59 3.84 -18.34
CA LEU A 46 -4.92 5.04 -17.83
C LEU A 46 -3.94 5.65 -18.84
N ASP A 47 -4.13 5.42 -20.14
CA ASP A 47 -3.24 5.95 -21.17
C ASP A 47 -3.20 7.48 -21.16
N GLY A 48 -1.98 8.03 -21.27
CA GLY A 48 -1.76 9.48 -21.29
C GLY A 48 -1.83 10.17 -19.92
N VAL A 49 -2.04 9.41 -18.83
CA VAL A 49 -2.00 9.95 -17.47
C VAL A 49 -0.58 10.41 -17.12
N ARG A 50 -0.49 11.59 -16.50
CA ARG A 50 0.79 12.17 -16.05
C ARG A 50 1.01 12.07 -14.54
N ARG A 51 -0.04 11.77 -13.78
CA ARG A 51 -0.04 11.70 -12.31
C ARG A 51 -1.09 10.69 -11.85
N VAL A 52 -0.69 9.82 -10.94
CA VAL A 52 -1.59 8.86 -10.29
C VAL A 52 -1.61 9.17 -8.80
N ALA A 53 -2.81 9.20 -8.22
CA ALA A 53 -3.01 9.26 -6.78
C ALA A 53 -3.64 7.95 -6.32
N VAL A 54 -3.03 7.32 -5.31
CA VAL A 54 -3.55 6.08 -4.71
C VAL A 54 -4.16 6.45 -3.36
N LEU A 55 -5.46 6.20 -3.21
CA LEU A 55 -6.19 6.36 -1.95
C LEU A 55 -6.48 4.97 -1.37
N LEU A 56 -5.89 4.67 -0.21
CA LEU A 56 -6.17 3.44 0.53
C LEU A 56 -7.18 3.72 1.63
N LEU A 57 -8.27 2.94 1.64
CA LEU A 57 -9.26 2.93 2.73
C LEU A 57 -8.95 1.75 3.66
N ASP A 58 -8.47 2.04 4.86
CA ASP A 58 -8.13 0.98 5.82
C ASP A 58 -9.40 0.28 6.32
N GLY A 59 -9.34 -1.05 6.42
CA GLY A 59 -10.47 -1.88 6.87
C GLY A 59 -11.70 -1.89 5.95
N PHE A 60 -11.67 -1.28 4.76
CA PHE A 60 -12.82 -1.19 3.86
C PHE A 60 -12.94 -2.45 2.97
N GLY A 61 -13.62 -3.47 3.47
CA GLY A 61 -13.84 -4.72 2.75
C GLY A 61 -14.83 -4.59 1.59
N TYR A 62 -14.62 -5.37 0.52
CA TYR A 62 -15.47 -5.38 -0.68
C TYR A 62 -16.97 -5.57 -0.38
N HIS A 63 -17.31 -6.37 0.64
CA HIS A 63 -18.69 -6.64 1.06
C HIS A 63 -19.37 -5.42 1.70
N LEU A 64 -18.62 -4.43 2.18
CA LEU A 64 -19.15 -3.18 2.72
C LEU A 64 -19.54 -2.19 1.62
N LEU A 65 -19.12 -2.42 0.37
CA LEU A 65 -19.31 -1.48 -0.73
C LEU A 65 -20.80 -1.21 -1.00
N GLY A 66 -21.65 -2.24 -0.99
CA GLY A 66 -23.09 -2.08 -1.22
C GLY A 66 -23.78 -1.27 -0.11
N GLN A 67 -23.37 -1.44 1.15
CA GLN A 67 -23.89 -0.63 2.27
C GLN A 67 -23.39 0.81 2.17
N ALA A 68 -22.10 1.00 1.87
CA ALA A 68 -21.50 2.31 1.74
C ALA A 68 -22.07 3.11 0.55
N ALA A 69 -22.46 2.44 -0.54
CA ALA A 69 -23.12 3.04 -1.69
C ALA A 69 -24.47 3.68 -1.34
N GLN A 70 -25.19 3.14 -0.35
CA GLN A 70 -26.44 3.73 0.15
C GLN A 70 -26.19 4.99 1.00
N ALA A 71 -25.03 5.07 1.65
CA ALA A 71 -24.68 6.16 2.56
C ALA A 71 -23.92 7.31 1.87
N SER A 72 -23.38 7.11 0.66
CA SER A 72 -22.56 8.09 -0.04
C SER A 72 -22.83 8.07 -1.55
N ALA A 73 -23.21 9.23 -2.10
CA ALA A 73 -23.43 9.39 -3.54
C ALA A 73 -22.17 9.06 -4.36
N THR A 74 -20.99 9.43 -3.87
CA THR A 74 -19.72 9.14 -4.56
C THR A 74 -19.43 7.64 -4.61
N ILE A 75 -19.63 6.93 -3.48
CA ILE A 75 -19.44 5.47 -3.44
C ILE A 75 -20.53 4.78 -4.28
N GLY A 76 -21.75 5.31 -4.28
CA GLY A 76 -22.83 4.83 -5.15
C GLY A 76 -22.48 4.93 -6.63
N ALA A 77 -22.01 6.08 -7.09
CA ALA A 77 -21.59 6.28 -8.47
C ALA A 77 -20.38 5.39 -8.87
N LEU A 78 -19.44 5.15 -7.94
CA LEU A 78 -18.38 4.15 -8.13
C LEU A 78 -18.94 2.72 -8.26
N HIS A 79 -19.87 2.34 -7.37
CA HIS A 79 -20.46 1.01 -7.33
C HIS A 79 -21.28 0.70 -8.60
N HIS A 80 -21.94 1.70 -9.17
CA HIS A 80 -22.71 1.58 -10.42
C HIS A 80 -21.85 1.73 -11.70
N GLY A 81 -20.54 1.98 -11.57
CA GLY A 81 -19.63 2.13 -12.71
C GLY A 81 -19.73 3.47 -13.44
N GLU A 82 -20.32 4.48 -12.81
CA GLU A 82 -20.42 5.85 -13.36
C GLU A 82 -19.11 6.62 -13.17
N LEU A 83 -18.35 6.32 -12.11
CA LEU A 83 -17.08 6.97 -11.75
C LEU A 83 -15.87 6.05 -11.94
N GLY A 84 -15.81 5.29 -13.04
CA GLY A 84 -14.67 4.45 -13.39
C GLY A 84 -14.94 2.96 -13.20
N THR A 85 -13.88 2.17 -13.02
CA THR A 85 -13.96 0.72 -12.91
C THR A 85 -13.80 0.24 -11.48
N LEU A 86 -14.39 -0.93 -11.20
CA LEU A 86 -14.28 -1.61 -9.93
C LEU A 86 -13.64 -2.99 -10.15
N THR A 87 -12.38 -3.14 -9.73
CA THR A 87 -11.66 -4.41 -9.78
C THR A 87 -11.51 -4.98 -8.36
N PRO A 88 -12.16 -6.10 -8.02
CA PRO A 88 -11.97 -6.76 -6.74
C PRO A 88 -10.54 -7.29 -6.61
N ILE A 89 -9.91 -7.05 -5.45
CA ILE A 89 -8.61 -7.62 -5.09
C ILE A 89 -8.72 -8.42 -3.79
N THR A 90 -7.75 -9.32 -3.57
CA THR A 90 -7.66 -10.12 -2.35
C THR A 90 -6.69 -9.50 -1.34
N ALA A 91 -7.06 -9.55 -0.06
CA ALA A 91 -6.19 -9.13 1.03
C ALA A 91 -5.07 -10.16 1.29
N THR A 92 -4.00 -9.70 1.93
CA THR A 92 -2.95 -10.59 2.43
C THR A 92 -3.47 -11.50 3.54
N VAL A 93 -2.81 -12.63 3.77
CA VAL A 93 -3.00 -13.43 4.98
C VAL A 93 -1.72 -13.38 5.82
N PRO A 94 -1.80 -12.99 7.10
CA PRO A 94 -2.95 -12.38 7.78
C PRO A 94 -3.38 -11.03 7.17
N SER A 95 -4.68 -10.72 7.24
CA SER A 95 -5.23 -9.42 6.80
C SER A 95 -5.05 -8.41 7.92
N SER A 96 -3.85 -7.86 8.04
CA SER A 96 -3.54 -6.81 9.02
C SER A 96 -2.87 -5.62 8.36
N THR A 97 -3.19 -4.41 8.81
CA THR A 97 -2.67 -3.15 8.27
C THR A 97 -1.15 -3.13 8.04
N PRO A 98 -0.27 -3.53 8.99
CA PRO A 98 1.17 -3.49 8.74
C PRO A 98 1.63 -4.47 7.66
N ILE A 99 0.95 -5.61 7.50
CA ILE A 99 1.24 -6.60 6.46
C ILE A 99 0.78 -6.07 5.10
N SER A 100 -0.45 -5.57 5.03
CA SER A 100 -1.03 -4.99 3.81
C SER A 100 -0.21 -3.79 3.29
N LEU A 101 0.15 -2.86 4.17
CA LEU A 101 0.96 -1.69 3.78
C LEU A 101 2.37 -2.08 3.33
N ALA A 102 2.96 -3.10 3.95
CA ALA A 102 4.24 -3.63 3.51
C ALA A 102 4.13 -4.25 2.11
N SER A 103 3.08 -5.04 1.85
CA SER A 103 2.83 -5.57 0.52
C SER A 103 2.59 -4.47 -0.51
N LEU A 104 1.83 -3.42 -0.16
CA LEU A 104 1.60 -2.24 -1.02
C LEU A 104 2.89 -1.49 -1.35
N SER A 105 3.80 -1.35 -0.37
CA SER A 105 5.00 -0.52 -0.51
C SER A 105 6.18 -1.25 -1.16
N CYS A 106 6.18 -2.58 -1.05
CA CYS A 106 7.27 -3.43 -1.49
C CYS A 106 6.94 -4.21 -2.76
N ASP A 107 5.70 -4.13 -3.25
CA ASP A 107 5.23 -4.79 -4.46
C ASP A 107 5.40 -6.32 -4.44
N VAL A 108 5.39 -6.90 -3.23
CA VAL A 108 5.60 -8.33 -3.01
C VAL A 108 4.68 -8.86 -1.92
N PRO A 109 4.33 -10.15 -1.92
CA PRO A 109 3.51 -10.76 -0.87
C PRO A 109 4.24 -10.84 0.49
N PRO A 110 3.50 -11.13 1.59
CA PRO A 110 4.04 -11.23 2.95
C PRO A 110 5.26 -12.12 3.13
N GLY A 111 5.27 -13.26 2.43
CA GLY A 111 6.39 -14.20 2.47
C GLY A 111 7.72 -13.61 1.97
N LEU A 112 7.67 -12.53 1.18
CA LEU A 112 8.86 -11.90 0.59
C LEU A 112 9.30 -10.63 1.33
N HIS A 113 8.38 -9.81 1.85
CA HIS A 113 8.75 -8.62 2.62
C HIS A 113 9.00 -8.89 4.12
N GLY A 114 8.57 -10.04 4.65
CA GLY A 114 8.92 -10.52 6.00
C GLY A 114 8.20 -9.82 7.15
N ILE A 115 7.21 -8.96 6.86
CA ILE A 115 6.34 -8.36 7.88
C ILE A 115 5.13 -9.27 8.01
N ILE A 116 5.01 -9.92 9.16
CA ILE A 116 4.04 -11.01 9.41
C ILE A 116 3.10 -10.72 10.59
N GLY A 117 3.17 -9.52 11.18
CA GLY A 117 2.26 -9.08 12.22
C GLY A 117 2.76 -7.85 12.97
N PHE A 118 1.92 -7.33 13.86
CA PHE A 118 2.27 -6.22 14.76
C PHE A 118 3.15 -6.69 15.92
N THR A 119 2.90 -7.90 16.42
CA THR A 119 3.63 -8.53 17.53
C THR A 119 4.07 -9.93 17.13
N LEU A 120 5.31 -10.26 17.46
CA LEU A 120 5.89 -11.57 17.18
C LEU A 120 6.51 -12.12 18.45
N ARG A 121 6.15 -13.36 18.77
CA ARG A 121 6.82 -14.11 19.84
C ARG A 121 8.12 -14.67 19.29
N VAL A 122 9.25 -14.26 19.86
CA VAL A 122 10.57 -14.81 19.55
C VAL A 122 10.88 -15.94 20.54
N PRO A 123 11.05 -17.20 20.10
CA PRO A 123 11.28 -18.33 21.00
C PRO A 123 12.66 -18.35 21.67
N THR A 124 13.61 -17.55 21.20
CA THR A 124 15.02 -17.50 21.63
C THR A 124 15.46 -16.04 21.63
N PRO A 125 16.50 -15.60 22.37
CA PRO A 125 16.93 -14.19 22.36
C PRO A 125 17.62 -13.88 21.02
N ALA A 126 16.81 -13.65 19.98
CA ALA A 126 17.24 -13.09 18.72
C ALA A 126 16.86 -11.61 18.71
N THR A 127 17.80 -10.75 18.35
CA THR A 127 17.54 -9.32 18.17
C THR A 127 16.65 -9.14 16.94
N LEU A 128 15.36 -8.84 17.16
CA LEU A 128 14.49 -8.33 16.11
C LEU A 128 14.80 -6.85 15.90
N SER A 129 15.25 -6.48 14.70
CA SER A 129 15.28 -5.08 14.29
C SER A 129 13.96 -4.75 13.58
N PRO A 130 13.06 -3.94 14.18
CA PRO A 130 11.85 -3.50 13.50
C PRO A 130 12.22 -2.54 12.36
N THR A 131 11.75 -2.83 11.15
CA THR A 131 12.04 -2.07 9.92
C THR A 131 11.37 -0.69 9.90
N SER A 132 10.54 -0.33 10.89
CA SER A 132 9.82 0.96 10.97
C SER A 132 10.48 2.00 11.87
N ALA A 133 11.48 1.63 12.68
CA ALA A 133 12.26 2.59 13.46
C ALA A 133 13.40 3.09 12.57
N GLY A 134 13.40 4.39 12.22
CA GLY A 134 14.30 5.06 11.28
C GLY A 134 15.81 5.00 11.60
N ARG A 135 16.38 3.80 11.66
CA ARG A 135 17.82 3.53 11.67
C ARG A 135 18.16 2.85 10.36
N ALA A 136 19.25 3.29 9.72
CA ALA A 136 19.70 2.77 8.44
C ALA A 136 19.71 1.23 8.43
N ARG A 137 18.96 0.66 7.50
CA ARG A 137 18.77 -0.78 7.34
C ARG A 137 20.08 -1.41 6.86
N PRO A 138 20.46 -2.61 7.36
CA PRO A 138 21.64 -3.30 6.85
C PRO A 138 21.49 -3.56 5.35
N THR A 139 22.55 -3.27 4.60
CA THR A 139 22.61 -3.46 3.15
C THR A 139 22.40 -4.94 2.80
N PRO A 140 21.57 -5.25 1.79
CA PRO A 140 21.40 -6.64 1.35
C PRO A 140 22.73 -7.20 0.83
N ARG A 141 22.99 -8.49 1.09
CA ARG A 141 24.12 -9.19 0.49
C ARG A 141 23.93 -9.31 -1.02
N PRO A 142 25.02 -9.26 -1.81
CA PRO A 142 24.96 -9.57 -3.24
C PRO A 142 24.36 -10.96 -3.45
N GLY A 143 23.27 -11.05 -4.23
CA GLY A 143 22.60 -12.32 -4.57
C GLY A 143 21.24 -12.58 -3.91
N SER A 144 20.68 -11.65 -3.13
CA SER A 144 19.28 -11.75 -2.67
C SER A 144 18.31 -11.38 -3.81
N PRO A 145 17.18 -12.10 -4.01
CA PRO A 145 16.41 -12.01 -5.26
C PRO A 145 15.69 -10.68 -5.52
N ASN A 146 15.50 -9.82 -4.51
CA ASN A 146 14.74 -8.57 -4.66
C ASN A 146 15.43 -7.38 -3.99
N PRO A 147 15.45 -6.18 -4.62
CA PRO A 147 15.83 -4.94 -3.95
C PRO A 147 14.84 -4.58 -2.83
N PRO A 148 15.26 -3.83 -1.80
CA PRO A 148 14.38 -3.36 -0.74
C PRO A 148 13.30 -2.42 -1.31
N CYS A 149 12.09 -2.56 -0.77
CA CYS A 149 10.88 -1.77 -1.05
C CYS A 149 11.18 -0.35 -1.54
N SER A 150 10.71 0.00 -2.75
CA SER A 150 10.77 1.32 -3.39
C SER A 150 12.06 2.13 -3.10
N ASN A 151 13.00 2.09 -4.04
CA ASN A 151 14.20 2.95 -4.07
C ASN A 151 13.87 4.43 -4.44
N ALA A 152 12.70 4.95 -4.07
CA ALA A 152 12.44 6.38 -4.23
C ALA A 152 13.35 7.18 -3.27
N PRO A 153 14.23 8.07 -3.77
CA PRO A 153 15.00 8.92 -2.89
C PRO A 153 14.05 9.79 -2.05
N PRO A 154 14.29 9.98 -0.74
CA PRO A 154 13.45 10.84 0.07
C PRO A 154 13.44 12.25 -0.53
N PRO A 155 12.29 12.96 -0.55
CA PRO A 155 12.27 14.35 -0.98
C PRO A 155 13.26 15.13 -0.11
N ARG A 156 14.17 15.89 -0.75
CA ARG A 156 15.10 16.77 -0.02
C ARG A 156 14.26 17.67 0.89
N ALA A 157 14.48 17.58 2.19
CA ALA A 157 13.93 18.53 3.12
C ALA A 157 14.44 19.92 2.72
N SER A 158 13.52 20.81 2.32
CA SER A 158 13.84 22.24 2.26
C SER A 158 14.28 22.68 3.67
N PRO A 159 15.33 23.51 3.80
CA PRO A 159 15.71 24.03 5.10
C PRO A 159 14.52 24.78 5.71
N ALA A 160 14.26 24.52 6.99
CA ALA A 160 13.23 25.23 7.73
C ALA A 160 13.51 26.74 7.69
N PRO A 161 12.48 27.61 7.55
CA PRO A 161 12.69 29.04 7.69
C PRO A 161 13.21 29.34 9.11
N SER A 162 14.30 30.10 9.19
CA SER A 162 14.84 30.58 10.46
C SER A 162 13.78 31.42 11.18
N SER A 163 13.43 31.03 12.40
CA SER A 163 12.51 31.77 13.27
C SER A 163 13.03 33.19 13.55
N PRO A 164 12.18 34.23 13.52
CA PRO A 164 12.60 35.60 13.80
C PRO A 164 12.96 35.74 15.30
N THR A 165 14.14 36.30 15.56
CA THR A 165 14.57 36.73 16.89
C THR A 165 13.64 37.82 17.41
N ALA A 166 12.97 37.55 18.54
CA ALA A 166 12.17 38.55 19.24
C ALA A 166 13.07 39.66 19.79
N SER A 167 12.93 40.87 19.24
CA SER A 167 13.54 42.09 19.75
C SER A 167 12.72 42.59 20.95
N SER A 168 13.29 42.55 22.16
CA SER A 168 12.69 43.16 23.35
C SER A 168 12.90 44.67 23.34
N ALA A 169 11.81 45.45 23.31
CA ALA A 169 11.83 46.89 23.57
C ALA A 169 11.77 47.17 25.10
N PRO A 170 12.43 48.22 25.62
CA PRO A 170 12.40 48.55 27.05
C PRO A 170 11.14 49.35 27.42
N PRO A 171 10.69 49.29 28.69
CA PRO A 171 9.53 50.03 29.17
C PRO A 171 9.85 51.51 29.43
N ALA A 172 8.79 52.33 29.39
CA ALA A 172 8.77 53.80 29.50
C ALA A 172 9.21 54.36 30.86
#